data_AF-A0A842V4G8-F1
#
_entry.id   AF-A0A842V4G8-F1
#
_cell.length_a   1.000
_cell.length_b   1.000
_cell.length_c   1.000
_cell.angle_alpha   90.00
_cell.angle_beta   90.00
_cell.angle_gamma   90.00
#
_symmetry.space_group_name_H-M   'P 1'
#
loop_
_entity.id
_entity.type
_entity.pdbx_description
1 polymer ?
#
loop_
_entity_poly.entity_id
_entity_poly.type
_entity_poly.pdbx_seq_one_letter_code
_entity_poly.pdbx_strand_id
1 'polypeptide(L)'
;MNMMELIILITLLVMLVIATGYDLKWRYVPDYASYSFIGIAIIERILYALELNNLNALSWAAPATLMLGGFGYLLYRAGMWGGGDVKIITSTAILLSWFPGETIPLFIDFFMNLMILGAVWTLPIAVIIGLKNKIKPTMTEKILMIIGITGWLLISQLMKPLTGFITGLGLFTLTSINYLKRVEKKGFIKPANMKTLMDGDWLTEEVKVGRKTIKPRKQGLTKKEAEQIKKWWRKGKLKKKPLIKEGIAYLPAFLLTYAATILMGNLMIITLAEGLINGPEMIMILK
;
A
#
# COMPACT_ATOMS: atom_id res chain seq x y z
N MET A 1 -6.76 27.27 -4.78
CA MET A 1 -6.42 26.14 -5.65
C MET A 1 -6.51 26.58 -7.10
N ASN A 2 -5.43 26.54 -7.86
CA ASN A 2 -5.45 26.89 -9.28
C ASN A 2 -6.07 25.76 -10.12
N MET A 3 -6.33 26.03 -11.41
CA MET A 3 -7.01 25.07 -12.27
C MET A 3 -6.19 23.78 -12.47
N MET A 4 -4.88 23.88 -12.63
CA MET A 4 -4.03 22.71 -12.82
C MET A 4 -3.83 21.89 -11.53
N GLU A 5 -3.83 22.50 -10.35
CA GLU A 5 -3.89 21.79 -9.07
C GLU A 5 -5.12 20.88 -9.01
N LEU A 6 -6.29 21.44 -9.35
CA LEU A 6 -7.52 20.66 -9.39
C LEU A 6 -7.41 19.51 -10.40
N ILE A 7 -6.84 19.75 -11.58
CA ILE A 7 -6.64 18.72 -12.60
C ILE A 7 -5.73 17.61 -12.06
N ILE A 8 -4.59 17.94 -11.46
CA ILE A 8 -3.66 16.97 -10.86
C ILE A 8 -4.36 16.09 -9.82
N LEU A 9 -5.14 16.71 -8.93
CA LEU A 9 -5.87 16.00 -7.88
C LEU A 9 -6.97 15.09 -8.46
N ILE A 10 -7.70 15.54 -9.48
CA ILE A 10 -8.70 14.71 -10.16
C ILE A 10 -8.02 13.57 -10.92
N THR A 11 -6.92 13.84 -11.63
CA THR A 11 -6.14 12.83 -12.35
C THR A 11 -5.66 11.75 -11.38
N LEU A 12 -5.07 12.12 -10.25
CA LEU A 12 -4.61 11.17 -9.24
C LEU A 12 -5.78 10.34 -8.69
N LEU A 13 -6.93 10.96 -8.41
CA LEU A 13 -8.12 10.25 -7.94
C LEU A 13 -8.55 9.19 -8.96
N VAL A 14 -8.64 9.56 -10.24
CA VAL A 14 -9.02 8.65 -11.33
C VAL A 14 -8.02 7.51 -11.46
N MET A 15 -6.71 7.80 -11.42
CA MET A 15 -5.66 6.79 -11.45
C MET A 15 -5.79 5.80 -10.29
N LEU A 16 -5.97 6.28 -9.06
CA LEU A 16 -6.11 5.44 -7.87
C LEU A 16 -7.38 4.60 -7.89
N VAL A 17 -8.50 5.14 -8.39
CA VAL A 17 -9.75 4.39 -8.57
C VAL A 17 -9.57 3.28 -9.59
N ILE A 18 -8.96 3.57 -10.75
CA ILE A 18 -8.67 2.56 -11.78
C ILE A 18 -7.75 1.48 -11.22
N ALA A 19 -6.66 1.89 -10.56
CA ALA A 19 -5.67 0.96 -10.00
C ALA A 19 -6.28 0.09 -8.89
N THR A 20 -7.11 0.67 -8.02
CA THR A 20 -7.90 -0.03 -6.99
C THR A 20 -8.84 -1.06 -7.62
N GLY A 21 -9.53 -0.70 -8.70
CA GLY A 21 -10.39 -1.62 -9.44
C GLY A 21 -9.61 -2.82 -10.00
N TYR A 22 -8.42 -2.57 -10.55
CA TYR A 22 -7.54 -3.64 -11.03
C TYR A 22 -7.07 -4.55 -9.88
N ASP A 23 -6.58 -3.94 -8.80
CA ASP A 23 -6.00 -4.66 -7.66
C ASP A 23 -7.04 -5.48 -6.88
N LEU A 24 -8.26 -4.96 -6.69
CA LEU A 24 -9.33 -5.72 -6.05
C LEU A 24 -9.81 -6.91 -6.88
N LYS A 25 -9.87 -6.76 -8.21
CA LYS A 25 -10.41 -7.80 -9.11
C LYS A 25 -9.37 -8.85 -9.50
N TRP A 26 -8.12 -8.45 -9.72
CA TRP A 26 -7.07 -9.33 -10.25
C TRP A 26 -5.82 -9.42 -9.38
N ARG A 27 -5.74 -8.68 -8.26
CA ARG A 27 -4.52 -8.58 -7.41
C ARG A 27 -3.28 -8.14 -8.18
N TYR A 28 -3.50 -7.41 -9.27
CA TYR A 28 -2.45 -7.03 -10.20
C TYR A 28 -2.91 -5.80 -11.00
N VAL A 29 -2.00 -4.84 -11.16
CA VAL A 29 -2.18 -3.70 -12.07
C VAL A 29 -1.32 -3.91 -13.31
N PRO A 30 -1.91 -3.88 -14.52
CA PRO A 30 -1.15 -4.06 -15.75
C PRO A 30 -0.03 -3.04 -15.92
N ASP A 31 1.10 -3.52 -16.44
CA ASP A 31 2.27 -2.69 -16.66
C ASP A 31 1.96 -1.48 -17.54
N TYR A 32 1.18 -1.64 -18.61
CA TYR A 32 0.80 -0.52 -19.47
C TYR A 32 0.07 0.58 -18.68
N ALA A 33 -0.86 0.21 -17.79
CA ALA A 33 -1.60 1.19 -16.99
C ALA A 33 -0.66 1.90 -16.01
N SER A 34 0.13 1.14 -15.25
CA SER A 34 1.04 1.70 -14.25
C SER A 34 2.16 2.58 -14.85
N TYR A 35 2.70 2.23 -16.02
CA TYR A 35 3.67 3.08 -16.72
C TYR A 35 3.01 4.31 -17.35
N SER A 36 1.79 4.18 -17.90
CA SER A 36 1.03 5.34 -18.38
C SER A 36 0.79 6.35 -17.28
N PHE A 37 0.53 5.92 -16.04
CA PHE A 37 0.32 6.83 -14.92
C PHE A 37 1.57 7.64 -14.56
N ILE A 38 2.75 7.02 -14.59
CA ILE A 38 4.02 7.74 -14.42
C ILE A 38 4.21 8.76 -15.54
N GLY A 39 3.94 8.37 -16.80
CA GLY A 39 4.05 9.28 -17.94
C GLY A 39 3.12 10.49 -17.82
N ILE A 40 1.84 10.26 -17.50
CA ILE A 40 0.86 11.33 -17.26
C ILE A 40 1.30 12.22 -16.10
N ALA A 41 1.77 11.64 -15.00
CA ALA A 41 2.25 12.39 -13.85
C ALA A 41 3.39 13.35 -14.19
N ILE A 42 4.37 12.89 -14.98
CA ILE A 42 5.48 13.73 -15.45
C ILE A 42 4.97 14.85 -16.35
N ILE A 43 4.09 14.54 -17.31
CA ILE A 43 3.53 15.52 -18.25
C ILE A 43 2.75 16.60 -17.50
N GLU A 44 1.82 16.22 -16.61
CA GLU A 44 1.04 17.18 -15.83
C GLU A 44 1.93 18.06 -14.96
N ARG A 45 3.00 17.50 -14.40
CA ARG A 45 3.95 18.27 -13.59
C ARG A 45 4.75 19.28 -14.41
N ILE A 46 5.12 18.94 -15.65
CA ILE A 46 5.75 19.87 -16.59
C ILE A 46 4.77 20.99 -16.95
N LEU A 47 3.54 20.66 -17.31
CA LEU A 47 2.51 21.65 -17.65
C LEU A 47 2.24 22.61 -16.47
N TYR A 48 2.18 22.07 -15.26
CA TYR A 48 2.01 22.86 -14.05
C TYR A 48 3.17 23.83 -13.80
N ALA A 49 4.41 23.39 -13.98
CA ALA A 49 5.58 24.26 -13.84
C ALA A 49 5.61 25.39 -14.89
N LEU A 50 5.11 25.11 -16.11
CA LEU A 50 4.97 26.12 -17.17
C LEU A 50 3.88 27.15 -16.84
N GLU A 51 2.73 26.72 -16.32
CA GLU A 51 1.64 27.63 -15.91
C GLU A 51 2.10 28.58 -14.79
N LEU A 52 2.87 28.08 -13.83
CA LEU A 52 3.43 28.89 -12.75
C LEU A 52 4.62 29.75 -13.19
N ASN A 53 5.08 29.63 -14.44
CA ASN A 53 6.32 30.21 -14.95
C ASN A 53 7.51 29.96 -14.00
N ASN A 54 7.57 28.76 -13.40
CA ASN A 54 8.54 28.41 -12.37
C ASN A 54 9.01 26.96 -12.57
N LEU A 55 10.06 26.79 -13.37
CA LEU A 55 10.67 25.48 -13.62
C LEU A 55 11.26 24.84 -12.36
N ASN A 56 11.58 25.62 -11.32
CA ASN A 56 12.04 25.07 -10.05
C ASN A 56 10.96 24.21 -9.37
N ALA A 57 9.67 24.38 -9.72
CA ALA A 57 8.59 23.51 -9.24
C ALA A 57 8.77 22.03 -9.64
N LEU A 58 9.55 21.74 -10.69
CA LEU A 58 9.91 20.38 -11.10
C LEU A 58 10.97 19.74 -10.21
N SER A 59 11.84 20.55 -9.60
CA SER A 59 12.91 20.03 -8.74
C SER A 59 12.37 19.23 -7.55
N TRP A 60 11.17 19.56 -7.08
CA TRP A 60 10.47 18.86 -5.99
C TRP A 60 9.99 17.44 -6.36
N ALA A 61 9.83 17.13 -7.65
CA ALA A 61 9.44 15.79 -8.09
C ALA A 61 10.53 14.75 -7.79
N ALA A 62 11.81 15.14 -7.83
CA ALA A 62 12.93 14.26 -7.53
C ALA A 62 12.96 13.78 -6.07
N PRO A 63 12.99 14.65 -5.02
CA PRO A 63 12.95 14.20 -3.63
C PRO A 63 11.66 13.45 -3.29
N ALA A 64 10.50 13.88 -3.83
CA ALA A 64 9.24 13.15 -3.62
C ALA A 64 9.32 11.72 -4.18
N THR A 65 9.81 11.56 -5.41
CA THR A 65 9.98 10.24 -6.05
C THR A 65 11.01 9.38 -5.32
N LEU A 66 12.14 9.96 -4.90
CA LEU A 66 13.15 9.23 -4.13
C LEU A 66 12.60 8.74 -2.80
N MET A 67 11.83 9.57 -2.08
CA MET A 67 11.24 9.19 -0.81
C MET A 67 10.16 8.11 -0.99
N LEU A 68 9.10 8.40 -1.72
CA LEU A 68 7.94 7.52 -1.86
C LEU A 68 8.19 6.34 -2.81
N GLY A 69 8.74 6.62 -4.00
CA GLY A 69 9.09 5.60 -4.97
C GLY A 69 10.24 4.72 -4.49
N GLY A 70 11.26 5.31 -3.85
CA GLY A 70 12.35 4.57 -3.22
C GLY A 70 11.85 3.67 -2.07
N PHE A 71 11.00 4.20 -1.19
CA PHE A 71 10.35 3.40 -0.14
C PHE A 71 9.54 2.24 -0.73
N GLY A 72 8.69 2.50 -1.72
CA GLY A 72 7.94 1.46 -2.42
C GLY A 72 8.85 0.40 -3.04
N TYR A 73 9.96 0.81 -3.66
CA TYR A 73 10.95 -0.10 -4.23
C TYR A 73 11.61 -0.98 -3.16
N LEU A 74 11.94 -0.43 -1.98
CA LEU A 74 12.46 -1.21 -0.85
C LEU A 74 11.46 -2.29 -0.40
N LEU A 75 10.17 -1.95 -0.30
CA LEU A 75 9.11 -2.90 0.04
C LEU A 75 8.92 -3.98 -1.04
N TYR A 76 9.03 -3.63 -2.31
CA TYR A 76 9.04 -4.59 -3.41
C TYR A 76 10.23 -5.56 -3.32
N ARG A 77 11.43 -5.04 -3.04
CA ARG A 77 12.63 -5.88 -2.84
C ARG A 77 12.50 -6.79 -1.62
N ALA A 78 11.79 -6.34 -0.58
CA ALA A 78 11.45 -7.15 0.58
C ALA A 78 10.39 -8.23 0.27
N GLY A 79 9.67 -8.13 -0.85
CA GLY A 79 8.57 -9.01 -1.21
C GLY A 79 7.28 -8.71 -0.44
N MET A 80 7.13 -7.47 0.03
CA MET A 80 5.94 -6.98 0.73
C MET A 80 4.91 -6.38 -0.23
N TRP A 81 5.39 -5.68 -1.26
CA TRP A 81 4.57 -5.04 -2.29
C TRP A 81 4.83 -5.62 -3.68
N GLY A 82 3.86 -5.49 -4.57
CA GLY A 82 3.99 -5.83 -5.99
C GLY A 82 4.65 -4.70 -6.80
N GLY A 83 5.12 -5.03 -8.00
CA GLY A 83 5.70 -4.02 -8.91
C GLY A 83 4.70 -2.94 -9.34
N GLY A 84 3.41 -3.27 -9.35
CA GLY A 84 2.33 -2.30 -9.57
C GLY A 84 2.31 -1.22 -8.49
N ASP A 85 2.30 -1.61 -7.21
CA ASP A 85 2.24 -0.68 -6.06
C ASP A 85 3.37 0.35 -6.10
N VAL A 86 4.59 -0.08 -6.47
CA VAL A 86 5.76 0.80 -6.62
C VAL A 86 5.53 1.85 -7.70
N LYS A 87 5.03 1.44 -8.87
CA LYS A 87 4.82 2.37 -9.98
C LYS A 87 3.70 3.36 -9.66
N ILE A 88 2.63 2.90 -9.01
CA ILE A 88 1.54 3.76 -8.58
C ILE A 88 2.02 4.76 -7.53
N ILE A 89 2.72 4.33 -6.48
CA ILE A 89 3.22 5.27 -5.45
C ILE A 89 4.24 6.25 -6.03
N THR A 90 5.04 5.84 -7.02
CA THR A 90 5.92 6.74 -7.78
C THR A 90 5.11 7.78 -8.55
N SER A 91 4.06 7.41 -9.28
CA SER A 91 3.21 8.39 -9.97
C SER A 91 2.51 9.35 -9.00
N THR A 92 2.03 8.84 -7.87
CA THR A 92 1.46 9.65 -6.79
C THR A 92 2.49 10.66 -6.24
N ALA A 93 3.73 10.23 -6.03
CA ALA A 93 4.79 11.08 -5.52
C ALA A 93 5.11 12.25 -6.47
N ILE A 94 5.12 11.99 -7.79
CA ILE A 94 5.36 13.01 -8.80
C ILE A 94 4.21 14.02 -8.82
N LEU A 95 2.96 13.55 -8.81
CA LEU A 95 1.78 14.43 -8.84
C LEU A 95 1.69 15.31 -7.58
N LEU A 96 1.94 14.72 -6.40
CA LEU A 96 1.84 15.42 -5.11
C LEU A 96 3.12 16.17 -4.69
N SER A 97 4.10 16.33 -5.59
CA SER A 97 5.45 16.72 -5.19
C SER A 97 5.54 18.11 -4.56
N TRP A 98 4.76 19.09 -5.04
CA TRP A 98 4.76 20.45 -4.50
C TRP A 98 3.55 21.27 -4.96
N PHE A 99 2.96 22.05 -4.06
CA PHE A 99 1.94 23.04 -4.37
C PHE A 99 2.29 24.37 -3.67
N PRO A 100 2.08 25.54 -4.31
CA PRO A 100 2.29 26.84 -3.70
C PRO A 100 1.42 27.03 -2.46
N GLY A 101 1.98 27.63 -1.41
CA GLY A 101 1.25 27.95 -0.18
C GLY A 101 1.24 26.83 0.87
N GLU A 102 1.63 25.61 0.50
CA GLU A 102 1.74 24.50 1.44
C GLU A 102 2.99 24.64 2.32
N THR A 103 2.81 24.59 3.64
CA THR A 103 3.92 24.58 4.60
C THR A 103 4.66 23.23 4.55
N ILE A 104 3.91 22.15 4.32
CA ILE A 104 4.43 20.80 4.20
C ILE A 104 3.99 20.23 2.85
N PRO A 105 4.92 19.71 2.04
CA PRO A 105 4.55 19.10 0.77
C PRO A 105 3.53 17.97 0.92
N LEU A 106 2.49 18.00 0.09
CA LEU A 106 1.36 17.07 0.16
C LEU A 106 1.77 15.58 0.04
N PHE A 107 2.88 15.28 -0.66
CA PHE A 107 3.41 13.91 -0.71
C PHE A 107 3.91 13.39 0.65
N ILE A 108 4.38 14.28 1.54
CA ILE A 108 4.78 13.92 2.91
C ILE A 108 3.53 13.59 3.71
N ASP A 109 2.49 14.41 3.62
CA ASP A 109 1.21 14.15 4.29
C ASP A 109 0.60 12.84 3.83
N PHE A 110 0.62 12.60 2.50
CA PHE A 110 0.21 11.32 1.93
C PHE A 110 1.04 10.16 2.49
N PHE A 111 2.37 10.29 2.55
CA PHE A 111 3.23 9.23 3.09
C PHE A 111 2.91 8.90 4.55
N MET A 112 2.77 9.94 5.37
CA MET A 112 2.48 9.82 6.80
C MET A 112 1.10 9.18 7.03
N ASN A 113 0.10 9.62 6.28
CA ASN A 113 -1.24 9.05 6.30
C ASN A 113 -1.26 7.61 5.76
N LEU A 114 -0.40 7.26 4.80
CA LEU A 114 -0.30 5.90 4.25
C LEU A 114 0.15 4.89 5.31
N MET A 115 1.07 5.28 6.20
CA MET A 115 1.53 4.41 7.28
C MET A 115 0.38 4.03 8.23
N ILE A 116 -0.50 4.98 8.54
CA ILE A 116 -1.65 4.79 9.43
C ILE A 116 -2.76 4.02 8.72
N LEU A 117 -3.21 4.52 7.57
CA LEU A 117 -4.35 3.96 6.85
C LEU A 117 -4.03 2.64 6.17
N GLY A 118 -2.76 2.39 5.86
CA GLY A 118 -2.26 1.08 5.48
C GLY A 118 -2.48 0.03 6.58
N ALA A 119 -2.26 0.38 7.85
CA ALA A 119 -2.56 -0.50 8.98
C ALA A 119 -4.08 -0.69 9.17
N VAL A 120 -4.85 0.39 9.09
CA VAL A 120 -6.34 0.35 9.15
C VAL A 120 -6.92 -0.56 8.07
N TRP A 121 -6.33 -0.57 6.87
CA TRP A 121 -6.77 -1.44 5.78
C TRP A 121 -6.33 -2.90 5.97
N THR A 122 -5.05 -3.12 6.30
CA THR A 122 -4.47 -4.48 6.29
C THR A 122 -4.85 -5.33 7.51
N LEU A 123 -5.00 -4.73 8.70
CA LEU A 123 -5.28 -5.48 9.92
C LEU A 123 -6.64 -6.19 9.90
N PRO A 124 -7.76 -5.53 9.57
CA PRO A 124 -9.05 -6.20 9.49
C PRO A 124 -9.05 -7.33 8.46
N ILE A 125 -8.40 -7.11 7.30
CA ILE A 125 -8.28 -8.13 6.25
C ILE A 125 -7.50 -9.35 6.76
N ALA A 126 -6.38 -9.14 7.45
CA ALA A 126 -5.61 -10.23 8.05
C ALA A 126 -6.43 -11.00 9.08
N VAL A 127 -7.20 -10.32 9.95
CA VAL A 127 -8.10 -10.97 10.90
C VAL A 127 -9.16 -11.80 10.18
N ILE A 128 -9.83 -11.24 9.16
CA ILE A 128 -10.85 -11.94 8.36
C ILE A 128 -10.26 -13.19 7.70
N ILE A 129 -9.06 -13.10 7.13
CA ILE A 129 -8.36 -14.23 6.52
C ILE A 129 -7.98 -15.29 7.57
N GLY A 130 -7.52 -14.85 8.74
CA GLY A 130 -7.23 -15.72 9.87
C GLY A 130 -8.46 -16.53 10.31
N LEU A 131 -9.60 -15.85 10.46
CA LEU A 131 -10.87 -16.48 10.82
C LEU A 131 -11.39 -17.44 9.74
N LYS A 132 -11.40 -17.02 8.47
CA LYS A 132 -11.85 -17.86 7.34
C LYS A 132 -11.03 -19.15 7.21
N ASN A 133 -9.73 -19.07 7.44
CA ASN A 133 -8.83 -20.23 7.38
C ASN A 133 -8.69 -20.97 8.73
N LYS A 134 -9.50 -20.61 9.74
CA LYS A 134 -9.49 -21.21 11.09
C LYS A 134 -8.10 -21.20 11.74
N ILE A 135 -7.31 -20.16 11.50
CA ILE A 135 -5.96 -19.98 12.05
C ILE A 135 -6.08 -19.47 13.47
N LYS A 136 -5.89 -20.39 14.43
CA LYS A 136 -5.95 -20.06 15.86
C LYS A 136 -4.62 -19.42 16.32
N PRO A 137 -4.68 -18.32 17.10
CA PRO A 137 -3.50 -17.77 17.76
C PRO A 137 -2.98 -18.72 18.85
N THR A 138 -1.67 -18.74 19.05
CA THR A 138 -1.04 -19.43 20.19
C THR A 138 -1.37 -18.74 21.51
N MET A 139 -1.10 -19.38 22.65
CA MET A 139 -1.33 -18.75 23.95
C MET A 139 -0.55 -17.44 24.09
N THR A 140 0.72 -17.43 23.69
CA THR A 140 1.57 -16.22 23.68
C THR A 140 1.00 -15.14 22.76
N GLU A 141 0.58 -15.49 21.55
CA GLU A 141 -0.03 -14.54 20.60
C GLU A 141 -1.34 -13.96 21.17
N LYS A 142 -2.18 -14.78 21.82
CA LYS A 142 -3.41 -14.31 22.49
C LYS A 142 -3.10 -13.32 23.60
N ILE A 143 -2.14 -13.64 24.48
CA ILE A 143 -1.74 -12.77 25.59
C ILE A 143 -1.24 -11.43 25.05
N LEU A 144 -0.35 -11.45 24.03
CA LEU A 144 0.15 -10.22 23.41
C LEU A 144 -0.96 -9.39 22.75
N MET A 145 -1.89 -10.04 22.05
CA MET A 145 -3.05 -9.35 21.46
C MET A 145 -3.94 -8.73 22.54
N ILE A 146 -4.20 -9.43 23.65
CA ILE A 146 -4.95 -8.89 24.80
C ILE A 146 -4.22 -7.69 25.39
N ILE A 147 -2.90 -7.79 25.63
CA ILE A 147 -2.07 -6.66 26.09
C ILE A 147 -2.17 -5.49 25.10
N GLY A 148 -2.13 -5.76 23.79
CA GLY A 148 -2.27 -4.73 22.76
C GLY A 148 -3.63 -4.03 22.80
N ILE A 149 -4.72 -4.79 22.92
CA ILE A 149 -6.08 -4.23 22.99
C ILE A 149 -6.28 -3.46 24.29
N THR A 150 -5.90 -4.02 25.43
CA THR A 150 -6.00 -3.34 26.73
C THR A 150 -5.14 -2.08 26.74
N GLY A 151 -3.91 -2.16 26.23
CA GLY A 151 -3.03 -1.01 26.08
C GLY A 151 -3.61 0.06 25.16
N TRP A 152 -4.19 -0.32 24.03
CA TRP A 152 -4.93 0.61 23.16
C TRP A 152 -6.08 1.28 23.91
N LEU A 153 -6.95 0.51 24.57
CA LEU A 153 -8.08 1.07 25.32
C LEU A 153 -7.60 2.06 26.39
N LEU A 154 -6.58 1.72 27.17
CA LEU A 154 -6.00 2.62 28.17
C LEU A 154 -5.44 3.90 27.53
N ILE A 155 -4.62 3.77 26.48
CA ILE A 155 -4.05 4.92 25.76
C ILE A 155 -5.15 5.82 25.18
N SER A 156 -6.24 5.23 24.67
CA SER A 156 -7.36 5.99 24.13
C SER A 156 -8.15 6.80 25.16
N GLN A 157 -8.08 6.43 26.45
CA GLN A 157 -8.68 7.21 27.55
C GLN A 157 -7.75 8.32 28.06
N LEU A 158 -6.44 8.12 27.93
CA LEU A 158 -5.42 9.06 28.43
C LEU A 158 -5.07 10.15 27.42
N MET A 159 -5.33 9.91 26.14
CA MET A 159 -4.99 10.81 25.04
C MET A 159 -6.25 11.33 24.35
N LYS A 160 -6.11 12.41 23.58
CA LYS A 160 -7.18 12.87 22.68
C LYS A 160 -7.58 11.76 21.69
N PRO A 161 -8.85 11.75 21.21
CA PRO A 161 -9.40 10.61 20.48
C PRO A 161 -8.55 10.16 19.28
N LEU A 162 -8.06 11.09 18.46
CA LEU A 162 -7.28 10.74 17.27
C LEU A 162 -5.88 10.26 17.63
N THR A 163 -5.16 10.97 18.51
CA THR A 163 -3.82 10.56 18.97
C THR A 163 -3.84 9.22 19.69
N GLY A 164 -4.84 9.01 20.55
CA GLY A 164 -5.05 7.74 21.26
C GLY A 164 -5.37 6.60 20.30
N PHE A 165 -6.18 6.85 19.25
CA PHE A 165 -6.47 5.88 18.21
C PHE A 165 -5.21 5.48 17.43
N ILE A 166 -4.42 6.43 16.92
CA ILE A 166 -3.22 6.14 16.11
C ILE A 166 -2.17 5.41 16.96
N THR A 167 -1.93 5.89 18.18
CA THR A 167 -0.93 5.29 19.09
C THR A 167 -1.35 3.88 19.50
N GLY A 168 -2.63 3.70 19.84
CA GLY A 168 -3.18 2.41 20.18
C GLY A 168 -3.19 1.42 19.01
N LEU A 169 -3.47 1.89 17.79
CA LEU A 169 -3.36 1.08 16.57
C LEU A 169 -1.92 0.61 16.33
N GLY A 170 -0.94 1.50 16.52
CA GLY A 170 0.49 1.16 16.45
C GLY A 170 0.86 0.08 17.45
N LEU A 171 0.49 0.26 18.73
CA LEU A 171 0.73 -0.72 19.79
C LEU A 171 0.08 -2.08 19.46
N PHE A 172 -1.19 -2.08 19.05
CA PHE A 172 -1.90 -3.31 18.68
C PHE A 172 -1.24 -4.02 17.49
N THR A 173 -0.76 -3.28 16.50
CA THR A 173 -0.02 -3.84 15.35
C THR A 173 1.25 -4.54 15.81
N LEU A 174 2.03 -3.89 16.68
CA LEU A 174 3.29 -4.42 17.20
C LEU A 174 3.06 -5.70 18.00
N THR A 175 2.07 -5.73 18.89
CA THR A 175 1.79 -6.93 19.69
C THR A 175 1.16 -8.07 18.87
N SER A 176 0.51 -7.74 17.75
CA SER A 176 -0.12 -8.72 16.86
C SER A 176 0.80 -9.29 15.78
N ILE A 177 2.05 -8.79 15.65
CA ILE A 177 2.93 -9.11 14.50
C ILE A 177 3.18 -10.60 14.30
N ASN A 178 3.30 -11.38 15.38
CA ASN A 178 3.53 -12.81 15.31
C ASN A 178 2.31 -13.57 14.78
N TYR A 179 1.12 -13.17 15.22
CA TYR A 179 -0.14 -13.69 14.69
C TYR A 179 -0.30 -13.33 13.22
N LEU A 180 -0.04 -12.08 12.84
CA LEU A 180 -0.12 -11.62 11.45
C LEU A 180 0.81 -12.42 10.53
N LYS A 181 2.06 -12.67 10.95
CA LYS A 181 3.01 -13.53 10.21
C LYS A 181 2.51 -14.98 10.08
N ARG A 182 1.78 -15.50 11.07
CA ARG A 182 1.17 -16.83 11.01
C ARG A 182 0.00 -16.86 10.02
N VAL A 183 -0.84 -15.82 10.03
CA VAL A 183 -1.91 -15.64 9.06
C VAL A 183 -1.32 -15.53 7.66
N GLU A 184 -0.27 -14.74 7.47
CA GLU A 184 0.47 -14.60 6.20
C GLU A 184 0.92 -15.96 5.65
N LYS A 185 1.57 -16.78 6.49
CA LYS A 185 2.13 -18.08 6.09
C LYS A 185 1.09 -19.16 5.81
N LYS A 186 -0.13 -19.05 6.34
CA LYS A 186 -1.14 -20.13 6.23
C LYS A 186 -2.39 -19.72 5.47
N GLY A 187 -2.86 -18.48 5.68
CA GLY A 187 -4.13 -17.99 5.17
C GLY A 187 -4.06 -17.38 3.78
N PHE A 188 -2.87 -16.93 3.35
CA PHE A 188 -2.64 -16.36 2.03
C PHE A 188 -2.13 -17.38 1.00
N ILE A 189 -1.80 -18.60 1.42
CA ILE A 189 -1.39 -19.66 0.50
C ILE A 189 -2.62 -20.34 -0.08
N LYS A 190 -2.75 -20.31 -1.42
CA LYS A 190 -3.88 -20.92 -2.13
C LYS A 190 -3.40 -21.63 -3.40
N PRO A 191 -4.12 -22.67 -3.87
CA PRO A 191 -3.88 -23.26 -5.17
C PRO A 191 -4.05 -22.23 -6.29
N ALA A 192 -3.07 -22.11 -7.18
CA ALA A 192 -3.10 -21.16 -8.27
C ALA A 192 -4.30 -21.40 -9.21
N ASN A 193 -4.99 -20.32 -9.56
CA ASN A 193 -5.96 -20.36 -10.64
C ASN A 193 -5.24 -20.23 -11.99
N MET A 194 -5.20 -21.32 -12.75
CA MET A 194 -4.48 -21.39 -14.04
C MET A 194 -4.98 -20.42 -15.11
N LYS A 195 -6.20 -19.91 -14.97
CA LYS A 195 -6.71 -18.86 -15.87
C LYS A 195 -6.06 -17.52 -15.55
N THR A 196 -5.89 -17.21 -14.26
CA THR A 196 -5.43 -15.91 -13.77
C THR A 196 -3.95 -15.87 -13.40
N LEU A 197 -3.25 -17.01 -13.33
CA LEU A 197 -1.81 -17.05 -13.01
C LEU A 197 -1.02 -16.11 -13.93
N MET A 198 -0.22 -15.19 -13.39
CA MET A 198 0.44 -14.16 -14.19
C MET A 198 1.83 -13.79 -13.65
N ASP A 199 2.44 -12.80 -14.31
CA ASP A 199 3.71 -12.21 -13.85
C ASP A 199 3.52 -11.60 -12.45
N GLY A 200 4.53 -11.74 -11.60
CA GLY A 200 4.49 -11.27 -10.21
C GLY A 200 3.85 -12.23 -9.20
N ASP A 201 3.14 -13.28 -9.62
CA ASP A 201 2.56 -14.25 -8.67
C ASP A 201 3.66 -14.97 -7.87
N TRP A 202 3.51 -15.05 -6.55
CA TRP A 202 4.50 -15.68 -5.68
C TRP A 202 4.26 -17.17 -5.49
N LEU A 203 5.07 -18.01 -6.15
CA LEU A 203 5.10 -19.45 -5.84
C LEU A 203 5.58 -19.68 -4.40
N THR A 204 4.92 -20.60 -3.69
CA THR A 204 5.35 -21.01 -2.34
C THR A 204 6.25 -22.24 -2.36
N GLU A 205 6.20 -23.01 -3.45
CA GLU A 205 6.93 -24.27 -3.62
C GLU A 205 7.54 -24.38 -5.02
N GLU A 206 8.56 -25.23 -5.17
CA GLU A 206 9.18 -25.49 -6.47
C GLU A 206 8.23 -26.28 -7.37
N VAL A 207 8.07 -25.83 -8.61
CA VAL A 207 7.28 -26.53 -9.62
C VAL A 207 8.22 -27.29 -10.56
N LYS A 208 8.17 -28.63 -10.50
CA LYS A 208 9.05 -29.53 -11.26
C LYS A 208 8.29 -30.35 -12.29
N VAL A 209 8.78 -30.36 -13.53
CA VAL A 209 8.28 -31.21 -14.62
C VAL A 209 9.48 -31.77 -15.40
N GLY A 210 9.79 -33.05 -15.19
CA GLY A 210 10.98 -33.68 -15.76
C GLY A 210 12.26 -33.01 -15.25
N ARG A 211 13.13 -32.56 -16.17
CA ARG A 211 14.37 -31.84 -15.83
C ARG A 211 14.18 -30.34 -15.58
N LYS A 212 13.00 -29.78 -15.87
CA LYS A 212 12.74 -28.34 -15.72
C LYS A 212 12.16 -28.05 -14.33
N THR A 213 12.72 -27.05 -13.66
CA THR A 213 12.32 -26.60 -12.32
C THR A 213 12.11 -25.09 -12.34
N ILE A 214 10.99 -24.62 -11.79
CA ILE A 214 10.77 -23.20 -11.50
C ILE A 214 10.76 -23.04 -9.98
N LYS A 215 11.67 -22.21 -9.46
CA LYS A 215 11.85 -22.00 -8.02
C LYS A 215 11.08 -20.76 -7.53
N PRO A 216 10.60 -20.76 -6.27
CA PRO A 216 10.08 -19.57 -5.62
C PRO A 216 11.07 -18.39 -5.64
N ARG A 217 10.55 -17.18 -5.88
CA ARG A 217 11.32 -15.93 -5.85
C ARG A 217 10.53 -14.82 -5.16
N LYS A 218 11.23 -13.91 -4.49
CA LYS A 218 10.62 -12.76 -3.79
C LYS A 218 9.90 -11.79 -4.71
N GLN A 219 10.32 -11.70 -5.98
CA GLN A 219 9.70 -10.83 -6.99
C GLN A 219 8.52 -11.50 -7.71
N GLY A 220 8.26 -12.78 -7.44
CA GLY A 220 7.24 -13.56 -8.14
C GLY A 220 7.74 -14.24 -9.41
N LEU A 221 6.79 -14.80 -10.13
CA LEU A 221 6.98 -15.46 -11.42
C LEU A 221 7.26 -14.43 -12.51
N THR A 222 8.14 -14.76 -13.45
CA THR A 222 8.21 -14.02 -14.72
C THR A 222 7.06 -14.41 -15.65
N LYS A 223 6.70 -13.53 -16.59
CA LYS A 223 5.73 -13.86 -17.65
C LYS A 223 5.99 -15.20 -18.34
N LYS A 224 7.25 -15.48 -18.70
CA LYS A 224 7.66 -16.74 -19.35
C LYS A 224 7.41 -17.97 -18.47
N GLU A 225 7.63 -17.84 -17.17
CA GLU A 225 7.40 -18.94 -16.21
C GLU A 225 5.93 -19.19 -15.95
N ALA A 226 5.12 -18.13 -15.77
CA ALA A 226 3.68 -18.25 -15.62
C ALA A 226 3.06 -18.95 -16.85
N GLU A 227 3.47 -18.56 -18.06
CA GLU A 227 3.07 -19.22 -19.32
C GLU A 227 3.53 -20.69 -19.37
N GLN A 228 4.76 -20.97 -18.93
CA GLN A 228 5.31 -22.32 -18.89
C GLN A 228 4.53 -23.24 -17.93
N ILE A 229 4.15 -22.73 -16.75
CA ILE A 229 3.31 -23.46 -15.78
C ILE A 229 1.93 -23.74 -16.37
N LYS A 230 1.28 -22.73 -16.98
CA LYS A 230 0.00 -22.91 -17.69
C LYS A 230 0.11 -23.98 -18.78
N LYS A 231 1.20 -24.00 -19.55
CA LYS A 231 1.45 -24.99 -20.60
C LYS A 231 1.63 -26.40 -20.01
N TRP A 232 2.31 -26.55 -18.89
CA TRP A 232 2.44 -27.85 -18.22
C TRP A 232 1.11 -28.35 -17.67
N TRP A 233 0.30 -27.47 -17.10
CA TRP A 233 -1.05 -27.78 -16.63
C TRP A 233 -1.95 -28.27 -17.77
N ARG A 234 -2.03 -27.53 -18.88
CA ARG A 234 -2.84 -27.90 -20.06
C ARG A 234 -2.43 -29.25 -20.66
N LYS A 235 -1.15 -29.61 -20.56
CA LYS A 235 -0.62 -30.89 -21.05
C LYS A 235 -0.75 -32.04 -20.04
N GLY A 236 -1.42 -31.84 -18.90
CA GLY A 236 -1.59 -32.86 -17.86
C GLY A 236 -0.28 -33.26 -17.16
N LYS A 237 0.80 -32.48 -17.31
CA LYS A 237 2.11 -32.81 -16.72
C LYS A 237 2.22 -32.47 -15.24
N LEU A 238 1.29 -31.66 -14.73
CA LEU A 238 1.21 -31.29 -13.32
C LEU A 238 0.11 -32.10 -12.65
N LYS A 239 0.49 -32.93 -11.65
CA LYS A 239 -0.46 -33.72 -10.88
C LYS A 239 -1.32 -32.87 -9.93
N LYS A 240 -0.80 -31.71 -9.51
CA LYS A 240 -1.47 -30.78 -8.58
C LYS A 240 -1.25 -29.35 -9.06
N LYS A 241 -2.18 -28.47 -8.69
CA LYS A 241 -2.00 -27.03 -8.90
C LYS A 241 -0.88 -26.55 -7.97
N PRO A 242 0.06 -25.74 -8.47
CA PRO A 242 1.08 -25.11 -7.65
C PRO A 242 0.41 -24.15 -6.66
N LEU A 243 0.99 -24.06 -5.49
CA LEU A 243 0.56 -23.12 -4.46
C LEU A 243 1.18 -21.75 -4.70
N ILE A 244 0.35 -20.70 -4.63
CA ILE A 244 0.77 -19.31 -4.68
C ILE A 244 0.38 -18.60 -3.39
N LYS A 245 1.18 -17.61 -3.00
CA LYS A 245 0.87 -16.67 -1.93
C LYS A 245 0.17 -15.46 -2.55
N GLU A 246 -1.10 -15.30 -2.24
CA GLU A 246 -1.87 -14.12 -2.64
C GLU A 246 -1.50 -12.95 -1.72
N GLY A 247 -1.35 -11.73 -2.26
CA GLY A 247 -1.17 -10.52 -1.44
C GLY A 247 -2.50 -9.97 -0.94
N ILE A 248 -2.43 -9.00 -0.01
CA ILE A 248 -3.55 -8.08 0.23
C ILE A 248 -3.54 -7.07 -0.92
N ALA A 249 -4.67 -6.78 -1.57
CA ALA A 249 -4.76 -5.61 -2.47
C ALA A 249 -4.49 -4.36 -1.65
N TYR A 250 -3.39 -3.67 -1.94
CA TYR A 250 -2.91 -2.54 -1.13
C TYR A 250 -3.31 -1.20 -1.73
N LEU A 251 -3.67 -1.13 -3.02
CA LEU A 251 -4.11 0.12 -3.65
C LEU A 251 -5.41 0.73 -3.11
N PRO A 252 -6.39 -0.04 -2.57
CA PRO A 252 -7.49 0.56 -1.82
C PRO A 252 -6.98 1.39 -0.63
N ALA A 253 -5.89 0.99 0.03
CA ALA A 253 -5.29 1.80 1.09
C ALA A 253 -4.73 3.11 0.55
N PHE A 254 -4.11 3.11 -0.65
CA PHE A 254 -3.63 4.34 -1.29
C PHE A 254 -4.79 5.29 -1.59
N LEU A 255 -5.93 4.77 -2.08
CA LEU A 255 -7.12 5.57 -2.34
C LEU A 255 -7.70 6.17 -1.06
N LEU A 256 -7.81 5.38 0.01
CA LEU A 256 -8.24 5.86 1.33
C LEU A 256 -7.28 6.94 1.87
N THR A 257 -5.97 6.72 1.73
CA THR A 257 -4.95 7.68 2.11
C THR A 257 -5.07 8.98 1.34
N TYR A 258 -5.28 8.90 0.03
CA TYR A 258 -5.47 10.08 -0.79
C TYR A 258 -6.70 10.89 -0.32
N ALA A 259 -7.85 10.23 -0.13
CA ALA A 259 -9.06 10.89 0.36
C ALA A 259 -8.84 11.55 1.73
N ALA A 260 -8.21 10.85 2.68
CA ALA A 260 -7.91 11.41 4.00
C ALA A 260 -6.94 12.59 3.92
N THR A 261 -5.94 12.51 3.05
CA THR A 261 -4.95 13.58 2.87
C THR A 261 -5.61 14.85 2.35
N ILE A 262 -6.53 14.75 1.38
CA ILE A 262 -7.25 15.92 0.85
C ILE A 262 -8.28 16.48 1.85
N LEU A 263 -8.96 15.63 2.62
CA LEU A 263 -10.02 16.07 3.54
C LEU A 263 -9.49 16.57 4.89
N MET A 264 -8.39 15.99 5.36
CA MET A 264 -7.90 16.17 6.73
C MET A 264 -6.45 16.68 6.78
N GLY A 265 -5.71 16.74 5.66
CA GLY A 265 -4.29 17.05 5.67
C GLY A 265 -3.47 15.97 6.38
N ASN A 266 -2.44 16.37 7.14
CA ASN A 266 -1.57 15.46 7.86
C ASN A 266 -2.17 14.96 9.19
N LEU A 267 -2.58 13.70 9.25
CA LEU A 267 -3.14 13.11 10.47
C LEU A 267 -2.15 13.11 11.63
N MET A 268 -0.85 12.91 11.38
CA MET A 268 0.15 12.92 12.44
C MET A 268 0.31 14.31 13.05
N ILE A 269 0.31 15.36 12.24
CA ILE A 269 0.44 16.73 12.74
C ILE A 269 -0.79 17.13 13.54
N ILE A 270 -1.98 16.77 13.08
CA ILE A 270 -3.20 16.96 13.87
C ILE A 270 -3.04 16.29 15.23
N THR A 271 -2.54 15.05 15.28
CA THR A 271 -2.34 14.36 16.56
C THR A 271 -1.25 14.97 17.46
N LEU A 272 -0.19 15.53 16.88
CA LEU A 272 0.85 16.23 17.63
C LEU A 272 0.36 17.58 18.16
N ALA A 273 -0.36 18.35 17.33
CA ALA A 273 -0.99 19.61 17.74
C ALA A 273 -2.04 19.37 18.83
N GLU A 274 -2.81 18.29 18.70
CA GLU A 274 -3.71 17.81 19.74
C GLU A 274 -2.96 17.54 21.06
N GLY A 275 -1.82 16.85 21.03
CA GLY A 275 -1.05 16.53 22.23
C GLY A 275 -0.36 17.73 22.90
N LEU A 276 0.01 18.76 22.13
CA LEU A 276 0.73 19.93 22.63
C LEU A 276 -0.19 21.03 23.18
N ILE A 277 -1.47 21.06 22.78
CA ILE A 277 -2.35 22.22 23.02
C ILE A 277 -3.62 21.79 23.78
N ASN A 278 -3.77 22.26 25.01
CA ASN A 278 -5.03 22.20 25.77
C ASN A 278 -5.98 23.35 25.36
N GLY A 279 -6.31 23.49 24.08
CA GLY A 279 -7.20 24.56 23.60
C GLY A 279 -7.64 24.44 22.13
N PRO A 280 -8.85 24.90 21.77
CA PRO A 280 -9.47 24.69 20.44
C PRO A 280 -8.99 25.62 19.31
N GLU A 281 -8.10 26.58 19.55
CA GLU A 281 -7.92 27.72 18.63
C GLU A 281 -6.98 27.48 17.43
N MET A 282 -6.12 26.45 17.44
CA MET A 282 -5.07 26.34 16.40
C MET A 282 -5.41 25.45 15.18
N ILE A 283 -6.53 24.71 15.19
CA ILE A 283 -6.94 23.87 14.04
C ILE A 283 -7.23 24.74 12.78
N MET A 284 -7.44 26.04 12.96
CA MET A 284 -7.66 27.00 11.86
C MET A 284 -6.38 27.48 11.17
N ILE A 285 -5.20 27.32 11.79
CA ILE A 285 -3.91 27.86 11.28
C ILE A 285 -3.15 26.83 10.43
N LEU A 286 -3.53 25.54 10.50
CA LEU A 286 -2.89 24.43 9.77
C LEU A 286 -3.66 23.98 8.51
N LYS A 287 -4.69 24.73 8.11
CA LYS A 287 -5.38 24.61 6.82
C LYS A 287 -4.97 25.76 5.91
#